data_AF-A0A1V5BW02-F1
#
_entry.id   AF-A0A1V5BW02-F1
#
_cell.length_a   1.000
_cell.length_b   1.000
_cell.length_c   1.000
_cell.angle_alpha   90.00
_cell.angle_beta   90.00
_cell.angle_gamma   90.00
#
_symmetry.space_group_name_H-M   'P 1'
#
loop_
_entity.id
_entity.type
_entity.pdbx_description
1 polymer ?
#
loop_
_entity_poly.entity_id
_entity_poly.type
_entity_poly.pdbx_seq_one_letter_code
_entity_poly.pdbx_strand_id
1 'polypeptide(L)'
;MNFITFSRKMGTKGTEVAKIVAKELGYRFHDTEDIERKAQEMGFLDDIRTVDDKAPPPFKRFFSYRPEISLDRLHVVIYELARQGNAVILGRGGNMLFRSLPHTLHIRVIASQEKRVRNLIERGYTREAAVMVMEKSDHERESFIKFAFRRDWEDPELYDIVLNMNRLTVKSAVDMVLRAAQAEEFQGRSGDVTGSLDMMELAVRVGTALAEAGLPSTYISPSVLGQGKVRLTGVVQVPWEKSDAERIVREVEGVESVENDIEIASR
;
A
#
# COMPACT_ATOMS: atom_id res chain seq x y z
N MET A 1 2.38 -16.67 -6.40
CA MET A 1 2.31 -15.31 -7.00
C MET A 1 3.54 -14.55 -6.58
N ASN A 2 4.06 -13.67 -7.42
CA ASN A 2 5.27 -12.90 -7.15
C ASN A 2 4.96 -11.41 -7.28
N PHE A 3 5.50 -10.61 -6.35
CA PHE A 3 5.30 -9.16 -6.33
C PHE A 3 6.61 -8.41 -6.38
N ILE A 4 6.66 -7.34 -7.16
CA ILE A 4 7.79 -6.41 -7.17
C ILE A 4 7.24 -5.02 -6.89
N THR A 5 7.70 -4.39 -5.81
CA THR A 5 7.27 -3.04 -5.46
C THR A 5 8.35 -2.03 -5.81
N PHE A 6 7.94 -0.89 -6.36
CA PHE A 6 8.82 0.22 -6.69
C PHE A 6 8.45 1.46 -5.89
N SER A 7 9.42 1.98 -5.15
CA SER A 7 9.44 3.34 -4.60
C SER A 7 10.41 4.18 -5.41
N ARG A 8 10.10 5.46 -5.64
CA ARG A 8 10.96 6.36 -6.44
C ARG A 8 10.87 7.82 -6.02
N LYS A 9 11.96 8.56 -6.21
CA LYS A 9 11.95 10.03 -6.24
C LYS A 9 11.53 10.54 -7.61
N MET A 10 10.92 11.73 -7.67
CA MET A 10 10.53 12.38 -8.93
C MET A 10 11.76 12.63 -9.83
N GLY A 11 11.62 12.44 -11.13
CA GLY A 11 12.71 12.69 -12.10
C GLY A 11 13.79 11.60 -12.18
N THR A 12 13.63 10.45 -11.53
CA THR A 12 14.65 9.37 -11.52
C THR A 12 14.61 8.41 -12.71
N LYS A 13 13.58 8.51 -13.58
CA LYS A 13 13.18 7.45 -14.54
C LYS A 13 12.70 6.14 -13.87
N GLY A 14 12.46 6.13 -12.55
CA GLY A 14 11.99 4.92 -11.84
C GLY A 14 10.64 4.37 -12.32
N THR A 15 9.71 5.22 -12.76
CA THR A 15 8.45 4.77 -13.38
C THR A 15 8.70 4.00 -14.68
N GLU A 16 9.66 4.44 -15.50
CA GLU A 16 10.00 3.80 -16.76
C GLU A 16 10.62 2.42 -16.50
N VAL A 17 11.56 2.33 -15.56
CA VAL A 17 12.16 1.05 -15.12
C VAL A 17 11.07 0.08 -14.65
N ALA A 18 10.15 0.53 -13.78
CA ALA A 18 9.09 -0.34 -13.26
C ALA A 18 8.14 -0.86 -14.36
N LYS A 19 7.75 0.00 -15.32
CA LYS A 19 6.91 -0.40 -16.45
C LYS A 19 7.60 -1.41 -17.37
N ILE A 20 8.88 -1.21 -17.66
CA ILE A 20 9.65 -2.14 -18.49
C ILE A 20 9.82 -3.47 -17.76
N VAL A 21 10.17 -3.47 -16.47
CA VAL A 21 10.27 -4.70 -15.66
C VAL A 21 8.95 -5.49 -15.69
N ALA A 22 7.81 -4.81 -15.49
CA ALA A 22 6.50 -5.45 -15.55
C ALA A 22 6.26 -6.11 -16.91
N LYS A 23 6.56 -5.38 -18.00
CA LYS A 23 6.43 -5.88 -19.37
C LYS A 23 7.31 -7.10 -19.65
N GLU A 24 8.59 -7.04 -19.30
CA GLU A 24 9.56 -8.12 -19.54
C GLU A 24 9.23 -9.40 -18.75
N LEU A 25 8.67 -9.26 -17.55
CA LEU A 25 8.22 -10.39 -16.73
C LEU A 25 6.82 -10.90 -17.10
N GLY A 26 6.07 -10.18 -17.93
CA GLY A 26 4.65 -10.45 -18.18
C GLY A 26 3.77 -10.24 -16.94
N TYR A 27 4.18 -9.37 -16.02
CA TYR A 27 3.44 -9.06 -14.79
C TYR A 27 2.47 -7.91 -15.03
N ARG A 28 1.37 -7.88 -14.27
CA ARG A 28 0.48 -6.71 -14.26
C ARG A 28 1.22 -5.52 -13.66
N PHE A 29 0.97 -4.32 -14.18
CA PHE A 29 1.52 -3.09 -13.63
C PHE A 29 0.39 -2.31 -12.96
N HIS A 30 0.57 -1.96 -11.69
CA HIS A 30 -0.36 -1.14 -10.93
C HIS A 30 0.37 0.09 -10.41
N ASP A 31 -0.01 1.25 -10.91
CA ASP A 31 0.45 2.52 -10.34
C ASP A 31 -0.60 3.18 -9.46
N THR A 32 -0.31 4.41 -9.09
CA THR A 32 -1.20 5.22 -8.26
C THR A 32 -2.57 5.41 -8.92
N GLU A 33 -2.65 5.62 -10.24
CA GLU A 33 -3.92 5.84 -10.93
C GLU A 33 -4.76 4.55 -10.98
N ASP A 34 -4.11 3.40 -11.13
CA ASP A 34 -4.79 2.09 -11.08
C ASP A 34 -5.39 1.81 -9.70
N ILE A 35 -4.66 2.11 -8.64
CA ILE A 35 -5.13 1.99 -7.25
C ILE A 35 -6.32 2.92 -7.02
N GLU A 36 -6.25 4.16 -7.50
CA GLU A 36 -7.33 5.14 -7.32
C GLU A 36 -8.61 4.74 -8.06
N ARG A 37 -8.46 4.25 -9.30
CA ARG A 37 -9.59 3.75 -10.09
C ARG A 37 -10.27 2.57 -9.42
N LYS A 38 -9.50 1.58 -8.95
CA LYS A 38 -10.05 0.42 -8.25
C LYS A 38 -10.74 0.81 -6.94
N ALA A 39 -10.19 1.76 -6.19
CA ALA A 39 -10.86 2.27 -4.99
C ALA A 39 -12.19 2.96 -5.30
N GLN A 40 -12.27 3.70 -6.41
CA GLN A 40 -13.52 4.29 -6.87
C GLN A 40 -14.55 3.23 -7.24
N GLU A 41 -14.15 2.18 -7.95
CA GLU A 41 -15.02 1.04 -8.29
C GLU A 41 -15.57 0.33 -7.04
N MET A 42 -14.80 0.33 -5.95
CA MET A 42 -15.18 -0.24 -4.65
C MET A 42 -15.99 0.72 -3.77
N GLY A 43 -16.33 1.92 -4.25
CA GLY A 43 -17.09 2.92 -3.49
C GLY A 43 -16.30 3.60 -2.36
N PHE A 44 -15.00 3.32 -2.22
CA PHE A 44 -14.19 3.84 -1.11
C PHE A 44 -13.88 5.34 -1.21
N LEU A 45 -14.15 5.94 -2.36
CA LEU A 45 -13.90 7.36 -2.61
C LEU A 45 -15.17 8.24 -2.63
N ASP A 46 -16.35 7.67 -2.40
CA ASP A 46 -17.61 8.41 -2.50
C ASP A 46 -17.78 9.45 -1.38
N ASP A 47 -17.21 9.20 -0.19
CA ASP A 47 -17.23 10.14 0.95
C ASP A 47 -16.43 11.45 0.68
N ILE A 48 -15.47 11.42 -0.25
CA ILE A 48 -14.54 12.53 -0.54
C ILE A 48 -15.20 13.58 -1.46
N ARG A 49 -16.27 13.23 -2.18
CA ARG A 49 -16.93 14.10 -3.16
C ARG A 49 -17.61 15.33 -2.54
N THR A 50 -17.74 15.39 -1.22
CA THR A 50 -18.47 16.46 -0.52
C THR A 50 -17.62 17.70 -0.20
N VAL A 51 -16.32 17.73 -0.54
CA VAL A 51 -15.42 18.85 -0.18
C VAL A 51 -14.78 19.51 -1.41
N ASP A 52 -15.45 20.57 -1.87
CA ASP A 52 -14.98 21.79 -2.55
C ASP A 52 -14.28 21.74 -3.94
N ASP A 53 -14.49 22.80 -4.73
CA ASP A 53 -14.27 22.96 -6.19
C ASP A 53 -12.80 22.96 -6.69
N LYS A 54 -11.87 22.40 -5.93
CA LYS A 54 -10.49 22.13 -6.38
C LYS A 54 -10.11 20.73 -5.97
N ALA A 55 -10.26 19.78 -6.90
CA ALA A 55 -9.92 18.38 -6.67
C ALA A 55 -8.56 18.24 -5.96
N PRO A 56 -8.53 17.76 -4.70
CA PRO A 56 -7.30 17.66 -3.95
C PRO A 56 -6.30 16.72 -4.66
N PRO A 57 -4.99 16.89 -4.41
CA PRO A 57 -3.98 15.96 -4.89
C PRO A 57 -4.38 14.50 -4.63
N PRO A 58 -3.95 13.55 -5.47
CA PRO A 58 -4.50 12.20 -5.48
C PRO A 58 -4.34 11.47 -4.13
N PHE A 59 -3.26 11.74 -3.39
CA PHE A 59 -3.09 11.27 -2.02
C PHE A 59 -4.07 11.88 -1.02
N LYS A 60 -4.34 13.19 -1.10
CA LYS A 60 -5.27 13.87 -0.19
C LYS A 60 -6.71 13.42 -0.37
N ARG A 61 -7.08 12.92 -1.56
CA ARG A 61 -8.37 12.27 -1.79
C ARG A 61 -8.50 11.07 -0.85
N PHE A 62 -7.56 10.13 -0.91
CA PHE A 62 -7.63 8.95 -0.06
C PHE A 62 -7.68 9.28 1.44
N PHE A 63 -7.06 10.36 1.91
CA PHE A 63 -6.78 10.62 3.33
C PHE A 63 -7.63 11.74 3.96
N SER A 64 -8.85 12.00 3.46
CA SER A 64 -9.76 13.00 4.04
C SER A 64 -10.52 12.50 5.28
N TYR A 65 -10.92 13.43 6.17
CA TYR A 65 -11.79 13.34 7.37
C TYR A 65 -11.55 12.22 8.41
N ARG A 66 -11.24 10.98 8.02
CA ARG A 66 -10.91 9.83 8.89
C ARG A 66 -9.74 9.03 8.32
N PRO A 67 -8.50 9.46 8.56
CA PRO A 67 -7.36 8.94 7.82
C PRO A 67 -6.92 7.51 8.22
N GLU A 68 -7.45 6.94 9.31
CA GLU A 68 -7.26 5.53 9.67
C GLU A 68 -8.10 4.61 8.76
N ILE A 69 -9.39 4.91 8.61
CA ILE A 69 -10.31 4.20 7.70
C ILE A 69 -9.81 4.27 6.24
N SER A 70 -9.23 5.41 5.86
CA SER A 70 -8.57 5.63 4.58
C SER A 70 -7.40 4.69 4.28
N LEU A 71 -6.62 4.34 5.30
CA LEU A 71 -5.47 3.44 5.15
C LEU A 71 -5.92 2.00 4.97
N ASP A 72 -6.88 1.58 5.78
CA ASP A 72 -7.46 0.25 5.68
C ASP A 72 -8.10 0.06 4.29
N ARG A 73 -8.93 1.00 3.83
CA ARG A 73 -9.48 0.97 2.46
C ARG A 73 -8.39 0.89 1.38
N LEU A 74 -7.29 1.63 1.53
CA LEU A 74 -6.15 1.56 0.61
C LEU A 74 -5.49 0.17 0.61
N HIS A 75 -5.36 -0.48 1.77
CA HIS A 75 -4.82 -1.84 1.88
C HIS A 75 -5.72 -2.83 1.14
N VAL A 76 -7.04 -2.78 1.34
CA VAL A 76 -7.99 -3.67 0.62
C VAL A 76 -7.82 -3.54 -0.88
N VAL A 77 -7.78 -2.32 -1.41
CA VAL A 77 -7.64 -2.06 -2.85
C VAL A 77 -6.34 -2.64 -3.40
N ILE A 78 -5.24 -2.47 -2.67
CA ILE A 78 -3.93 -2.97 -3.09
C ILE A 78 -3.89 -4.50 -3.07
N TYR A 79 -4.50 -5.15 -2.07
CA TYR A 79 -4.61 -6.60 -2.03
C TYR A 79 -5.52 -7.14 -3.14
N GLU A 80 -6.66 -6.51 -3.39
CA GLU A 80 -7.56 -6.83 -4.52
C GLU A 80 -6.87 -6.77 -5.89
N LEU A 81 -6.05 -5.75 -6.12
CA LEU A 81 -5.23 -5.66 -7.34
C LEU A 81 -4.17 -6.78 -7.38
N ALA A 82 -3.54 -7.07 -6.24
CA ALA A 82 -2.53 -8.11 -6.13
C ALA A 82 -3.11 -9.51 -6.40
N ARG A 83 -4.35 -9.81 -6.01
CA ARG A 83 -5.02 -11.11 -6.26
C ARG A 83 -5.09 -11.51 -7.73
N GLN A 84 -4.97 -10.56 -8.65
CA GLN A 84 -5.09 -10.82 -10.09
C GLN A 84 -3.88 -11.56 -10.67
N GLY A 85 -2.84 -11.83 -9.87
CA GLY A 85 -1.69 -12.64 -10.23
C GLY A 85 -0.38 -11.92 -9.92
N ASN A 86 0.66 -12.23 -10.69
CA ASN A 86 1.95 -11.57 -10.52
C ASN A 86 1.86 -10.09 -10.89
N ALA A 87 2.42 -9.21 -10.05
CA ALA A 87 2.25 -7.78 -10.22
C ALA A 87 3.51 -6.96 -9.85
N VAL A 88 3.67 -5.85 -10.55
CA VAL A 88 4.57 -4.75 -10.21
C VAL A 88 3.75 -3.59 -9.67
N ILE A 89 4.01 -3.18 -8.44
CA ILE A 89 3.27 -2.12 -7.74
C ILE A 89 4.15 -0.87 -7.60
N LEU A 90 3.70 0.28 -8.11
CA LEU A 90 4.45 1.54 -8.06
C LEU A 90 3.88 2.52 -7.03
N GLY A 91 4.62 2.71 -5.93
CA GLY A 91 4.31 3.69 -4.89
C GLY A 91 3.31 3.20 -3.86
N ARG A 92 2.55 4.15 -3.27
CA ARG A 92 1.52 3.91 -2.25
C ARG A 92 1.93 3.02 -1.07
N GLY A 93 3.23 2.98 -0.76
CA GLY A 93 3.76 2.21 0.37
C GLY A 93 3.74 0.71 0.13
N GLY A 94 3.68 0.26 -1.14
CA GLY A 94 3.67 -1.16 -1.47
C GLY A 94 4.82 -1.93 -0.78
N ASN A 95 6.01 -1.35 -0.68
CA ASN A 95 7.12 -2.01 0.01
C ASN A 95 6.90 -2.25 1.51
N MET A 96 5.99 -1.53 2.16
CA MET A 96 5.57 -1.80 3.54
C MET A 96 4.42 -2.80 3.60
N LEU A 97 3.45 -2.66 2.69
CA LEU A 97 2.24 -3.49 2.65
C LEU A 97 2.54 -4.94 2.32
N PHE A 98 3.41 -5.14 1.34
CA PHE A 98 3.79 -6.46 0.87
C PHE A 98 4.92 -7.07 1.70
N ARG A 99 5.47 -6.37 2.70
CA ARG A 99 6.66 -6.80 3.45
C ARG A 99 6.50 -8.13 4.17
N SER A 100 5.29 -8.42 4.62
CA SER A 100 4.97 -9.67 5.33
C SER A 100 4.63 -10.82 4.39
N LEU A 101 4.51 -10.58 3.08
CA LEU A 101 4.28 -11.64 2.11
C LEU A 101 5.61 -12.27 1.72
N PRO A 102 5.65 -13.61 1.54
CA PRO A 102 6.84 -14.26 1.02
C PRO A 102 7.03 -13.89 -0.45
N HIS A 103 8.27 -13.95 -0.92
CA HIS A 103 8.63 -13.80 -2.34
C HIS A 103 8.30 -12.43 -2.95
N THR A 104 8.45 -11.37 -2.16
CA THR A 104 8.26 -9.99 -2.61
C THR A 104 9.59 -9.26 -2.69
N LEU A 105 9.83 -8.59 -3.82
CA LEU A 105 11.04 -7.80 -4.06
C LEU A 105 10.73 -6.31 -3.96
N HIS A 106 11.44 -5.59 -3.09
CA HIS A 106 11.24 -4.19 -2.79
C HIS A 106 12.37 -3.32 -3.33
N ILE A 107 12.04 -2.40 -4.23
CA ILE A 107 13.02 -1.63 -5.00
C ILE A 107 12.81 -0.14 -4.77
N ARG A 108 13.90 0.57 -4.49
CA ARG A 108 13.94 2.03 -4.41
C ARG A 108 14.78 2.59 -5.54
N VAL A 109 14.24 3.57 -6.28
CA VAL A 109 14.96 4.27 -7.34
C VAL A 109 15.27 5.70 -6.92
N ILE A 110 16.57 6.03 -6.91
CA ILE A 110 17.10 7.35 -6.51
C ILE A 110 18.03 7.91 -7.59
N ALA A 111 18.32 9.21 -7.50
CA ALA A 111 19.37 9.89 -8.26
C ALA A 111 19.67 11.24 -7.59
N SER A 112 20.81 11.84 -7.95
CA SER A 112 21.17 13.20 -7.52
C SER A 112 20.13 14.20 -8.02
N GLN A 113 19.99 15.31 -7.30
CA GLN A 113 19.11 16.41 -7.71
C GLN A 113 19.42 16.89 -9.12
N GLU A 114 20.71 17.07 -9.45
CA GLU A 114 21.15 17.49 -10.78
C GLU A 114 20.69 16.53 -11.88
N LYS A 115 20.84 15.20 -11.66
CA LYS A 115 20.40 14.20 -12.63
C LYS A 115 18.88 14.23 -12.79
N ARG A 116 18.14 14.38 -11.69
CA ARG A 116 16.67 14.44 -11.69
C ARG A 116 16.15 15.68 -12.43
N VAL A 117 16.75 16.84 -12.18
CA VAL A 117 16.44 18.09 -12.89
C VAL A 117 16.73 17.95 -14.39
N ARG A 118 17.89 17.42 -14.77
CA ARG A 118 18.21 17.17 -16.19
C ARG A 118 17.17 16.27 -16.86
N ASN A 119 16.82 15.16 -16.23
CA ASN A 119 15.80 14.23 -16.76
C ASN A 119 14.42 14.89 -16.90
N LEU A 120 14.06 15.86 -16.04
CA LEU A 120 12.81 16.60 -16.16
C LEU A 120 12.88 17.67 -17.27
N ILE A 121 14.02 18.33 -17.44
CA ILE A 121 14.25 19.26 -18.57
C ILE A 121 14.14 18.52 -19.90
N GLU A 122 14.71 17.30 -20.01
CA GLU A 122 14.55 16.41 -21.18
C GLU A 122 13.07 16.09 -21.48
N ARG A 123 12.18 16.20 -20.48
CA ARG A 123 10.73 15.99 -20.62
C ARG A 123 9.95 17.29 -20.89
N GLY A 124 10.64 18.40 -21.14
CA GLY A 124 10.05 19.69 -21.51
C GLY A 124 9.77 20.65 -20.34
N TYR A 125 10.25 20.36 -19.13
CA TYR A 125 10.13 21.30 -18.01
C TYR A 125 11.21 22.39 -18.09
N THR A 126 10.89 23.60 -17.63
CA THR A 126 11.94 24.57 -17.27
C THR A 126 12.69 24.10 -16.04
N ARG A 127 13.88 24.65 -15.78
CA ARG A 127 14.67 24.29 -14.60
C ARG A 127 13.91 24.58 -13.30
N GLU A 128 13.26 25.74 -13.23
CA GLU A 128 12.50 26.20 -12.08
C GLU A 128 11.29 25.30 -11.84
N ALA A 129 10.54 24.96 -12.90
CA ALA A 129 9.40 24.05 -12.82
C ALA A 129 9.83 22.63 -12.43
N ALA A 130 10.98 22.16 -12.93
CA ALA A 130 11.52 20.84 -12.60
C ALA A 130 11.86 20.73 -11.11
N VAL A 131 12.53 21.74 -10.53
CA VAL A 131 12.83 21.78 -9.09
C VAL A 131 11.55 21.80 -8.27
N MET A 132 10.61 22.68 -8.60
CA MET A 132 9.33 22.81 -7.88
C MET A 132 8.52 21.50 -7.87
N VAL A 133 8.35 20.86 -9.05
CA VAL A 133 7.62 19.59 -9.17
C VAL A 133 8.33 18.47 -8.41
N MET A 134 9.66 18.44 -8.46
CA MET A 134 10.45 17.43 -7.76
C MET A 134 10.28 17.55 -6.24
N GLU A 135 10.47 18.74 -5.67
CA GLU A 135 10.35 18.99 -4.23
C GLU A 135 8.93 18.72 -3.74
N LYS A 136 7.92 19.28 -4.43
CA LYS A 136 6.51 19.05 -4.08
C LYS A 136 6.18 17.57 -4.06
N SER A 137 6.54 16.86 -5.13
CA SER A 137 6.16 15.46 -5.31
C SER A 137 6.93 14.52 -4.37
N ASP A 138 8.19 14.83 -4.05
CA ASP A 138 8.94 14.06 -3.07
C ASP A 138 8.42 14.30 -1.65
N HIS A 139 8.13 15.55 -1.28
CA HIS A 139 7.54 15.90 0.02
C HIS A 139 6.16 15.26 0.23
N GLU A 140 5.31 15.24 -0.80
CA GLU A 140 4.00 14.57 -0.73
C GLU A 140 4.14 13.06 -0.48
N ARG A 141 5.11 12.40 -1.12
CA ARG A 141 5.36 10.97 -0.93
C ARG A 141 5.95 10.66 0.43
N GLU A 142 6.91 11.45 0.89
CA GLU A 142 7.50 11.34 2.23
C GLU A 142 6.42 11.52 3.30
N SER A 143 5.64 12.60 3.21
CA SER A 143 4.57 12.92 4.15
C SER A 143 3.55 11.79 4.22
N PHE A 144 3.19 11.21 3.07
CA PHE A 144 2.34 10.03 3.04
C PHE A 144 2.97 8.86 3.81
N ILE A 145 4.20 8.48 3.49
CA ILE A 145 4.84 7.33 4.13
C ILE A 145 4.95 7.52 5.65
N LYS A 146 5.34 8.72 6.09
CA LYS A 146 5.43 9.07 7.50
C LYS A 146 4.08 9.04 8.19
N PHE A 147 3.04 9.52 7.52
CA PHE A 147 1.68 9.51 8.04
C PHE A 147 1.12 8.08 8.15
N ALA A 148 1.19 7.33 7.05
CA ALA A 148 0.57 6.03 6.86
C ALA A 148 1.26 4.90 7.60
N PHE A 149 2.59 4.86 7.54
CA PHE A 149 3.38 3.72 8.01
C PHE A 149 4.25 4.07 9.21
N ARG A 150 4.30 5.34 9.63
CA ARG A 150 5.21 5.84 10.68
C ARG A 150 6.67 5.47 10.41
N ARG A 151 7.06 5.40 9.13
CA ARG A 151 8.41 5.10 8.66
C ARG A 151 9.03 6.28 7.94
N ASP A 152 10.36 6.28 7.89
CA ASP A 152 11.12 7.16 7.00
C ASP A 152 11.28 6.47 5.64
N TRP A 153 10.76 7.08 4.58
CA TRP A 153 10.87 6.51 3.23
C TRP A 153 12.31 6.49 2.67
N GLU A 154 13.26 7.19 3.30
CA GLU A 154 14.67 7.20 2.95
C GLU A 154 15.45 6.07 3.60
N ASP A 155 14.86 5.39 4.59
CA ASP A 155 15.46 4.26 5.28
C ASP A 155 15.75 3.11 4.28
N PRO A 156 17.04 2.76 4.05
CA PRO A 156 17.39 1.70 3.11
C PRO A 156 16.90 0.32 3.58
N GLU A 157 16.65 0.10 4.88
CA GLU A 157 16.16 -1.18 5.42
C GLU A 157 14.71 -1.50 5.02
N LEU A 158 14.03 -0.58 4.35
CA LEU A 158 12.69 -0.78 3.77
C LEU A 158 12.71 -1.38 2.37
N TYR A 159 13.90 -1.65 1.82
CA TYR A 159 14.08 -2.07 0.44
C TYR A 159 15.17 -3.15 0.33
N ASP A 160 14.99 -4.09 -0.59
CA ASP A 160 16.01 -5.10 -0.91
C ASP A 160 17.08 -4.52 -1.85
N ILE A 161 16.68 -3.59 -2.75
CA ILE A 161 17.59 -2.97 -3.72
C ILE A 161 17.34 -1.46 -3.82
N VAL A 162 18.40 -0.67 -3.65
CA VAL A 162 18.41 0.76 -3.96
C VAL A 162 19.18 1.02 -5.25
N LEU A 163 18.45 1.36 -6.33
CA LEU A 163 19.00 1.68 -7.64
C LEU A 163 19.32 3.17 -7.76
N ASN A 164 20.61 3.49 -7.88
CA ASN A 164 21.07 4.86 -8.11
C ASN A 164 21.27 5.16 -9.61
N MET A 165 20.36 5.94 -10.18
CA MET A 165 20.29 6.27 -11.60
C MET A 165 21.25 7.41 -12.04
N ASN A 166 22.21 7.79 -11.20
CA ASN A 166 23.24 8.76 -11.60
C ASN A 166 24.07 8.29 -12.79
N ARG A 167 24.47 7.00 -12.78
CA ARG A 167 25.31 6.38 -13.81
C ARG A 167 24.61 5.26 -14.57
N LEU A 168 23.57 4.67 -13.99
CA LEU A 168 22.83 3.59 -14.62
C LEU A 168 21.98 4.11 -15.78
N THR A 169 21.90 3.31 -16.83
CA THR A 169 20.87 3.47 -17.86
C THR A 169 19.58 2.78 -17.41
N VAL A 170 18.45 3.12 -18.03
CA VAL A 170 17.18 2.42 -17.78
C VAL A 170 17.33 0.92 -18.05
N LYS A 171 17.98 0.56 -19.16
CA LYS A 171 18.26 -0.84 -19.51
C LYS A 171 19.04 -1.57 -18.42
N SER A 172 20.17 -1.00 -17.98
CA SER A 172 20.99 -1.61 -16.93
C SER A 172 20.23 -1.80 -15.62
N ALA A 173 19.40 -0.82 -15.25
CA ALA A 173 18.55 -0.92 -14.07
C ALA A 173 17.50 -2.03 -14.21
N VAL A 174 16.85 -2.14 -15.37
CA VAL A 174 15.90 -3.23 -15.68
C VAL A 174 16.61 -4.59 -15.58
N ASP A 175 17.75 -4.77 -16.23
CA ASP A 175 18.51 -6.03 -16.24
C ASP A 175 18.86 -6.49 -14.81
N MET A 176 19.27 -5.55 -13.94
CA MET A 176 19.55 -5.83 -12.52
C MET A 176 18.31 -6.30 -11.77
N VAL A 177 17.16 -5.66 -11.98
CA VAL A 177 15.91 -6.05 -11.33
C VAL A 177 15.43 -7.42 -11.82
N LEU A 178 15.47 -7.66 -13.13
CA LEU A 178 15.10 -8.95 -13.70
C LEU A 178 15.98 -10.07 -13.15
N ARG A 179 17.28 -9.82 -13.00
CA ARG A 179 18.20 -10.80 -12.41
C ARG A 179 17.88 -11.08 -10.94
N ALA A 180 17.60 -10.04 -10.16
CA ALA A 180 17.21 -10.20 -8.75
C ALA A 180 15.89 -10.96 -8.61
N ALA A 181 14.89 -10.63 -9.45
CA ALA A 181 13.59 -11.29 -9.43
C ALA A 181 13.67 -12.81 -9.71
N GLN A 182 14.74 -13.30 -10.34
CA GLN A 182 14.97 -14.72 -10.59
C GLN A 182 15.62 -15.47 -9.42
N ALA A 183 16.09 -14.78 -8.37
CA ALA A 183 16.68 -15.42 -7.21
C ALA A 183 15.63 -16.23 -6.42
N GLU A 184 16.05 -17.32 -5.78
CA GLU A 184 15.12 -18.30 -5.20
C GLU A 184 14.27 -17.72 -4.08
N GLU A 185 14.82 -16.76 -3.33
CA GLU A 185 14.16 -16.02 -2.26
C GLU A 185 12.92 -15.26 -2.77
N PHE A 186 12.95 -14.81 -4.03
CA PHE A 186 11.88 -14.05 -4.69
C PHE A 186 11.04 -14.88 -5.66
N GLN A 187 11.31 -16.19 -5.78
CA GLN A 187 10.56 -17.10 -6.62
C GLN A 187 9.57 -17.88 -5.76
N GLY A 188 8.26 -17.64 -5.97
CA GLY A 188 7.15 -18.28 -5.25
C GLY A 188 7.01 -19.78 -5.48
N ARG A 189 7.95 -20.56 -4.94
CA ARG A 189 7.95 -22.02 -4.97
C ARG A 189 7.33 -22.65 -3.72
N SER A 190 7.10 -21.86 -2.66
CA SER A 190 6.53 -22.36 -1.39
C SER A 190 5.79 -21.27 -0.61
N GLY A 191 4.47 -21.40 -0.46
CA GLY A 191 3.67 -20.52 0.41
C GLY A 191 2.31 -20.18 -0.19
N ASP A 192 1.27 -20.21 0.66
CA ASP A 192 -0.07 -19.81 0.28
C ASP A 192 -0.19 -18.27 0.26
N VAL A 193 0.34 -17.66 -0.79
CA VAL A 193 0.29 -16.20 -1.00
C VAL A 193 -1.16 -15.74 -1.13
N THR A 194 -2.02 -16.54 -1.78
CA THR A 194 -3.44 -16.23 -1.94
C THR A 194 -4.14 -16.23 -0.59
N GLY A 195 -3.99 -17.29 0.22
CA GLY A 195 -4.56 -17.32 1.57
C GLY A 195 -4.00 -16.22 2.48
N SER A 196 -2.72 -15.87 2.33
CA SER A 196 -2.13 -14.74 3.06
C SER A 196 -2.77 -13.40 2.69
N LEU A 197 -3.00 -13.16 1.39
CA LEU A 197 -3.73 -11.99 0.90
C LEU A 197 -5.18 -11.99 1.38
N ASP A 198 -5.87 -13.14 1.35
CA ASP A 198 -7.25 -13.29 1.83
C ASP A 198 -7.37 -12.91 3.31
N MET A 199 -6.45 -13.41 4.14
CA MET A 199 -6.44 -13.10 5.57
C MET A 199 -6.12 -11.63 5.84
N MET A 200 -5.16 -11.05 5.10
CA MET A 200 -4.83 -9.63 5.23
C MET A 200 -6.00 -8.73 4.81
N GLU A 201 -6.67 -9.07 3.72
CA GLU A 201 -7.85 -8.35 3.24
C GLU A 201 -9.00 -8.43 4.25
N LEU A 202 -9.28 -9.64 4.77
CA LEU A 202 -10.31 -9.85 5.78
C LEU A 202 -10.02 -9.05 7.06
N ALA A 203 -8.78 -9.05 7.54
CA ALA A 203 -8.38 -8.29 8.72
C ALA A 203 -8.68 -6.80 8.57
N VAL A 204 -8.42 -6.27 7.38
CA VAL A 204 -8.64 -4.86 7.05
C VAL A 204 -10.14 -4.55 6.91
N ARG A 205 -10.94 -5.40 6.26
CA ARG A 205 -12.40 -5.25 6.17
C ARG A 205 -13.05 -5.24 7.56
N VAL A 206 -12.62 -6.15 8.44
CA VAL A 206 -13.06 -6.24 9.83
C VAL A 206 -12.70 -4.98 10.62
N GLY A 207 -11.44 -4.52 10.53
CA GLY A 207 -11.01 -3.29 11.18
C GLY A 207 -11.79 -2.06 10.70
N THR A 208 -12.05 -1.98 9.39
CA THR A 208 -12.86 -0.91 8.78
C THR A 208 -14.29 -0.90 9.33
N ALA A 209 -14.97 -2.05 9.34
CA ALA A 209 -16.35 -2.15 9.82
C ALA A 209 -16.48 -1.76 11.31
N LEU A 210 -15.52 -2.18 12.14
CA LEU A 210 -15.46 -1.80 13.56
C LEU A 210 -15.24 -0.29 13.72
N ALA A 211 -14.31 0.30 12.97
CA ALA A 211 -14.03 1.73 13.02
C ALA A 211 -15.22 2.59 12.55
N GLU A 212 -15.94 2.15 11.52
CA GLU A 212 -17.16 2.80 11.03
C GLU A 212 -18.29 2.78 12.06
N ALA A 213 -18.39 1.69 12.83
CA ALA A 213 -19.33 1.56 13.95
C ALA A 213 -18.90 2.31 15.22
N GLY A 214 -17.76 3.01 15.22
CA GLY A 214 -17.28 3.76 16.38
C GLY A 214 -16.51 2.92 17.41
N LEU A 215 -16.06 1.73 17.02
CA LEU A 215 -15.26 0.81 17.84
C LEU A 215 -13.84 0.65 17.27
N PRO A 216 -13.00 1.70 17.27
CA PRO A 216 -11.70 1.66 16.61
C PRO A 216 -10.71 0.69 17.28
N SER A 217 -9.64 0.35 16.56
CA SER A 217 -8.65 -0.66 16.94
C SER A 217 -7.94 -0.41 18.28
N THR A 218 -7.96 0.84 18.75
CA THR A 218 -7.47 1.27 20.07
C THR A 218 -8.21 0.59 21.23
N TYR A 219 -9.48 0.21 21.04
CA TYR A 219 -10.30 -0.46 22.06
C TYR A 219 -10.47 -1.95 21.79
N ILE A 220 -10.67 -2.31 20.52
CA ILE A 220 -10.92 -3.68 20.07
C ILE A 220 -9.93 -4.01 18.97
N SER A 221 -9.01 -4.92 19.23
CA SER A 221 -8.04 -5.40 18.27
C SER A 221 -8.54 -6.68 17.58
N PRO A 222 -8.92 -6.61 16.29
CA PRO A 222 -9.22 -7.80 15.51
C PRO A 222 -7.95 -8.49 15.04
N SER A 223 -7.98 -9.82 14.96
CA SER A 223 -6.95 -10.65 14.34
C SER A 223 -7.59 -11.77 13.52
N VAL A 224 -7.00 -12.10 12.37
CA VAL A 224 -7.46 -13.23 11.54
C VAL A 224 -6.58 -14.43 11.86
N LEU A 225 -7.18 -15.48 12.43
CA LEU A 225 -6.49 -16.68 12.90
C LEU A 225 -6.32 -17.75 11.80
N GLY A 226 -7.07 -17.60 10.71
CA GLY A 226 -7.14 -18.52 9.60
C GLY A 226 -8.24 -18.07 8.64
N GLN A 227 -8.45 -18.84 7.57
CA GLN A 227 -9.49 -18.53 6.58
C GLN A 227 -10.86 -18.36 7.26
N GLY A 228 -11.46 -17.19 7.10
CA GLY A 228 -12.77 -16.83 7.67
C GLY A 228 -12.87 -16.78 9.20
N LYS A 229 -11.80 -17.07 9.95
CA LYS A 229 -11.82 -17.08 11.42
C LYS A 229 -11.24 -15.79 11.99
N VAL A 230 -12.07 -15.01 12.66
CA VAL A 230 -11.69 -13.74 13.30
C VAL A 230 -11.69 -13.90 14.81
N ARG A 231 -10.69 -13.34 15.48
CA ARG A 231 -10.65 -13.20 16.93
C ARG A 231 -10.65 -11.72 17.30
N LEU A 232 -11.55 -11.36 18.22
CA LEU A 232 -11.64 -10.03 18.80
C LEU A 232 -11.06 -10.06 20.21
N THR A 233 -10.10 -9.18 20.47
CA THR A 233 -9.51 -8.97 21.80
C THR A 233 -9.60 -7.48 22.15
N GLY A 234 -9.52 -7.13 23.42
CA GLY A 234 -9.57 -5.73 23.84
C GLY A 234 -10.33 -5.56 25.14
N VAL A 235 -10.54 -4.31 25.54
CA VAL A 235 -11.26 -3.97 26.77
C VAL A 235 -12.34 -2.93 26.46
N VAL A 236 -13.59 -3.26 26.79
CA VAL A 236 -14.74 -2.36 26.65
C VAL A 236 -15.29 -1.96 28.02
N GLN A 237 -16.03 -0.86 28.07
CA GLN A 237 -16.61 -0.38 29.33
C GLN A 237 -17.96 -1.01 29.63
N VAL A 238 -18.68 -1.44 28.59
CA VAL A 238 -20.07 -1.86 28.68
C VAL A 238 -20.32 -3.16 27.91
N PRO A 239 -21.16 -4.08 28.41
CA PRO A 239 -21.34 -5.41 27.79
C PRO A 239 -21.91 -5.40 26.36
N TRP A 240 -22.68 -4.36 26.00
CA TRP A 240 -23.26 -4.29 24.66
C TRP A 240 -22.21 -3.94 23.60
N GLU A 241 -21.14 -3.20 23.91
CA GLU A 241 -20.04 -2.95 22.98
C GLU A 241 -19.38 -4.26 22.55
N LYS A 242 -19.19 -5.19 23.49
CA LYS A 242 -18.69 -6.55 23.19
C LYS A 242 -19.62 -7.31 22.24
N SER A 243 -20.92 -7.25 22.48
CA SER A 243 -21.92 -7.96 21.68
C SER A 243 -22.10 -7.33 20.29
N ASP A 244 -22.06 -6.00 20.21
CA ASP A 244 -22.21 -5.25 18.97
C ASP A 244 -20.99 -5.45 18.06
N ALA A 245 -19.77 -5.43 18.63
CA ALA A 245 -18.54 -5.75 17.89
C ALA A 245 -18.64 -7.12 17.21
N GLU A 246 -19.08 -8.15 17.92
CA GLU A 246 -19.25 -9.49 17.35
C GLU A 246 -20.31 -9.52 16.24
N ARG A 247 -21.45 -8.86 16.44
CA ARG A 247 -22.50 -8.76 15.43
C ARG A 247 -22.00 -8.08 14.16
N ILE A 248 -21.35 -6.93 14.28
CA ILE A 248 -20.77 -6.17 13.17
C ILE A 248 -19.79 -7.05 12.39
N VAL A 249 -18.88 -7.73 13.10
CA VAL A 249 -17.85 -8.56 12.46
C VAL A 249 -18.45 -9.78 11.77
N ARG A 250 -19.52 -10.38 12.30
CA ARG A 250 -20.23 -11.48 11.61
C ARG A 250 -20.91 -11.06 10.32
N GLU A 251 -21.25 -9.79 10.16
CA GLU A 251 -21.87 -9.24 8.95
C GLU A 251 -20.83 -8.92 7.85
N VAL A 252 -19.53 -8.94 8.17
CA VAL A 252 -18.45 -8.68 7.21
C VAL A 252 -18.29 -9.86 6.26
N GLU A 253 -18.31 -9.57 4.95
CA GLU A 253 -18.07 -10.55 3.89
C GLU A 253 -16.73 -11.28 4.10
N GLY A 254 -16.76 -12.61 4.07
CA GLY A 254 -15.60 -13.48 4.27
C GLY A 254 -15.40 -13.93 5.71
N VAL A 255 -16.17 -13.43 6.68
CA VAL A 255 -16.17 -13.96 8.06
C VAL A 255 -17.07 -15.19 8.15
N GLU A 256 -16.50 -16.30 8.62
CA GLU A 256 -17.21 -17.56 8.88
C GLU A 256 -17.44 -17.78 10.39
N SER A 257 -16.50 -17.35 11.22
CA SER A 257 -16.61 -17.46 12.68
C SER A 257 -15.90 -16.33 13.42
N VAL A 258 -16.42 -16.02 14.61
CA VAL A 258 -15.87 -14.97 15.48
C VAL A 258 -15.64 -15.54 16.88
N GLU A 259 -14.39 -15.45 17.33
CA GLU A 259 -13.96 -15.74 18.69
C GLU A 259 -13.88 -14.41 19.46
N ASN A 260 -14.83 -14.19 20.38
CA ASN A 260 -15.00 -12.91 21.06
C ASN A 260 -14.42 -12.92 22.48
N ASP A 261 -13.12 -12.64 22.57
CA ASP A 261 -12.34 -12.58 23.80
C ASP A 261 -12.19 -11.15 24.35
N ILE A 262 -13.08 -10.24 23.96
CA ILE A 262 -13.12 -8.88 24.53
C ILE A 262 -13.43 -8.98 26.03
N GLU A 263 -12.65 -8.30 26.86
CA GLU A 263 -12.88 -8.18 28.29
C GLU A 263 -13.77 -6.96 28.60
N ILE A 264 -14.58 -7.05 29.65
CA ILE A 264 -15.37 -5.92 30.15
C ILE A 264 -14.64 -5.38 31.37
N ALA A 265 -14.29 -4.10 31.33
CA ALA A 265 -13.61 -3.44 32.44
C ALA A 265 -14.41 -3.64 33.72
N SER A 266 -13.78 -4.28 34.71
CA SER A 266 -14.36 -4.42 36.05
C SER A 266 -14.31 -3.06 36.73
N ARG A 267 -15.46 -2.56 37.20
CA ARG A 267 -15.56 -1.32 38.00
C ARG A 267 -14.84 -1.45 39.33
#